data_AF-A0A3D0Z2B7-F1
#
_entry.id   AF-A0A3D0Z2B7-F1
#
_cell.length_a   1.000
_cell.length_b   1.000
_cell.length_c   1.000
_cell.angle_alpha   90.00
_cell.angle_beta   90.00
_cell.angle_gamma   90.00
#
_symmetry.space_group_name_H-M   'P 1'
#
loop_
_entity.id
_entity.type
_entity.pdbx_description
1 polymer ?
#
loop_
_entity_poly.entity_id
_entity_poly.type
_entity_poly.pdbx_seq_one_letter_code
_entity_poly.pdbx_strand_id
1 'polypeptide(L)'
;MNSLENMYTLLKPTGLYRLDGESLVSHELSAYAAALDFMERRLGEMLEACFIATAGTAGLESFEKLFGLRGHGTLAYDDRRNMLLSMYALPGEDSTKQGITDALRGIGLYADIEENPAEERLYIACHEYHGRFINHNMLALRAESVLPAHLAATLSFDFFTWDMAEGYELSFDGWDYPDYTFDQLENLGNRIIEIE
;
A
#
# COMPACT_ATOMS: atom_id res chain seq x y z
N MET A 1 9.03 26.92 -18.23
CA MET A 1 10.24 27.50 -18.84
C MET A 1 11.17 26.34 -19.11
N ASN A 2 11.54 26.10 -20.37
CA ASN A 2 12.44 24.99 -20.71
C ASN A 2 13.91 25.36 -20.45
N SER A 3 14.82 24.38 -20.48
CA SER A 3 16.24 24.61 -20.22
C SER A 3 16.86 25.63 -21.17
N LEU A 4 16.41 25.68 -22.43
CA LEU A 4 16.92 26.62 -23.43
C LEU A 4 16.60 28.08 -23.09
N GLU A 5 15.35 28.37 -22.76
CA GLU A 5 14.88 29.69 -22.34
C GLU A 5 15.63 30.17 -21.09
N ASN A 6 15.88 29.26 -20.16
CA ASN A 6 16.65 29.55 -18.94
C ASN A 6 18.09 29.92 -19.28
N MET A 7 18.78 29.11 -20.09
CA MET A 7 20.14 29.41 -20.55
C MET A 7 20.22 30.74 -21.32
N TYR A 8 19.25 31.02 -22.20
CA TYR A 8 19.20 32.29 -22.92
C TYR A 8 19.02 33.47 -21.98
N THR A 9 18.18 33.32 -20.95
CA THR A 9 17.96 34.35 -19.92
C THR A 9 19.24 34.63 -19.12
N LEU A 10 20.01 33.59 -18.79
CA LEU A 10 21.28 33.73 -18.06
C LEU A 10 22.40 34.33 -18.92
N LEU A 11 22.44 34.01 -20.22
CA LEU A 11 23.54 34.43 -21.11
C LEU A 11 23.30 35.78 -21.79
N LYS A 12 22.04 36.18 -22.06
CA LYS A 12 21.70 37.46 -22.69
C LYS A 12 22.37 38.68 -22.02
N PRO A 13 22.40 38.82 -20.68
CA PRO A 13 23.00 39.97 -20.01
C PRO A 13 24.51 40.11 -20.22
N THR A 14 25.21 39.02 -20.57
CA THR A 14 26.67 39.06 -20.79
C THR A 14 27.06 39.82 -22.04
N GLY A 15 26.16 39.89 -23.04
CA GLY A 15 26.44 40.51 -24.34
C GLY A 15 27.50 39.80 -25.19
N LEU A 16 28.00 38.64 -24.76
CA LEU A 16 29.11 37.93 -25.42
C LEU A 16 28.66 37.03 -26.58
N TYR A 17 27.40 36.61 -26.58
CA TYR A 17 26.88 35.59 -27.49
C TYR A 17 25.72 36.12 -28.33
N ARG A 18 25.66 35.67 -29.59
CA ARG A 18 24.53 35.94 -30.49
C ARG A 18 23.47 34.83 -30.31
N LEU A 19 22.38 35.16 -29.64
CA LEU A 19 21.31 34.23 -29.24
C LEU A 19 20.05 34.46 -30.10
N ASP A 20 20.18 34.26 -31.42
CA ASP A 20 19.15 34.49 -32.43
C ASP A 20 18.44 33.22 -32.90
N GLY A 21 18.95 32.04 -32.52
CA GLY A 21 18.42 30.73 -32.93
C GLY A 21 19.10 30.16 -34.18
N GLU A 22 19.97 30.92 -34.85
CA GLU A 22 20.65 30.53 -36.09
C GLU A 22 22.18 30.45 -35.91
N SER A 23 22.72 31.01 -34.84
CA SER A 23 24.14 30.91 -34.54
C SER A 23 24.57 29.48 -34.15
N LEU A 24 25.84 29.15 -34.38
CA LEU A 24 26.42 27.87 -33.94
C LEU A 24 26.19 27.64 -32.44
N VAL A 25 26.39 28.70 -31.64
CA VAL A 25 26.17 28.68 -30.19
C VAL A 25 24.70 28.42 -29.85
N SER A 26 23.76 29.01 -30.60
CA SER A 26 22.32 28.74 -30.42
C SER A 26 21.99 27.26 -30.67
N HIS A 27 22.58 26.64 -31.68
CA HIS A 27 22.39 25.22 -31.96
C HIS A 27 23.03 24.31 -30.90
N GLU A 28 24.23 24.63 -30.42
CA GLU A 28 24.87 23.91 -29.30
C GLU A 28 24.03 23.98 -28.03
N LEU A 29 23.55 25.17 -27.66
CA LEU A 29 22.67 25.36 -26.51
C LEU A 29 21.36 24.59 -26.67
N SER A 30 20.83 24.49 -27.88
CA SER A 30 19.62 23.71 -28.16
C SER A 30 19.86 22.21 -27.96
N ALA A 31 21.02 21.69 -28.37
CA ALA A 31 21.41 20.31 -28.14
C ALA A 31 21.57 20.01 -26.63
N TYR A 32 22.20 20.92 -25.87
CA TYR A 32 22.30 20.78 -24.42
C TYR A 32 20.94 20.87 -23.73
N ALA A 33 20.08 21.80 -24.15
CA ALA A 33 18.74 21.93 -23.61
C ALA A 33 17.94 20.64 -23.76
N ALA A 34 18.00 19.98 -24.93
CA ALA A 34 17.30 18.72 -25.16
C ALA A 34 17.72 17.62 -24.16
N ALA A 35 19.01 17.51 -23.85
CA ALA A 35 19.51 16.55 -22.87
C ALA A 35 19.11 16.93 -21.43
N LEU A 36 19.19 18.22 -21.09
CA LEU A 36 18.81 18.73 -19.78
C LEU A 36 17.31 18.58 -19.51
N ASP A 37 16.46 18.94 -20.46
CA ASP A 37 15.00 18.78 -20.37
C ASP A 37 14.62 17.30 -20.19
N PHE A 38 15.34 16.39 -20.87
CA PHE A 38 15.16 14.96 -20.67
C PHE A 38 15.50 14.54 -19.23
N MET A 39 16.64 15.00 -18.69
CA MET A 39 17.05 14.70 -17.32
C MET A 39 16.12 15.33 -16.28
N GLU A 40 15.69 16.57 -16.49
CA GLU A 40 14.76 17.28 -15.61
C GLU A 40 13.44 16.52 -15.52
N ARG A 41 12.89 16.08 -16.65
CA ARG A 41 11.67 15.25 -16.66
C ARG A 41 11.86 13.95 -15.89
N ARG A 42 12.99 13.26 -16.08
CA ARG A 42 13.31 12.02 -15.35
C ARG A 42 13.43 12.25 -13.84
N LEU A 43 14.07 13.34 -13.43
CA LEU A 43 14.16 13.73 -12.02
C LEU A 43 12.80 14.10 -11.45
N GLY A 44 11.94 14.78 -12.21
CA GLY A 44 10.55 15.06 -11.84
C GLY A 44 9.75 13.78 -11.58
N GLU A 45 9.80 12.83 -12.52
CA GLU A 45 9.16 11.51 -12.36
C GLU A 45 9.68 10.77 -11.10
N MET A 46 10.97 10.85 -10.81
CA MET A 46 11.56 10.25 -9.61
C MET A 46 11.10 10.96 -8.33
N LEU A 47 11.07 12.30 -8.30
CA LEU A 47 10.62 13.10 -7.16
C LEU A 47 9.15 12.84 -6.85
N GLU A 48 8.31 12.74 -7.87
CA GLU A 48 6.89 12.37 -7.71
C GLU A 48 6.77 10.99 -7.05
N ALA A 49 7.60 10.02 -7.45
CA ALA A 49 7.61 8.68 -6.87
C ALA A 49 8.18 8.62 -5.44
N CYS A 50 8.79 9.68 -4.91
CA CYS A 50 9.33 9.72 -3.55
C CYS A 50 8.25 9.86 -2.46
N PHE A 51 7.05 10.34 -2.80
CA PHE A 51 5.98 10.56 -1.82
C PHE A 51 4.69 9.85 -2.23
N ILE A 52 4.03 9.18 -1.29
CA ILE A 52 2.76 8.46 -1.54
C ILE A 52 1.70 9.39 -2.17
N ALA A 53 1.67 10.65 -1.74
CA ALA A 53 0.71 11.65 -2.23
C ALA A 53 0.87 11.97 -3.73
N THR A 54 2.10 11.98 -4.25
CA THR A 54 2.42 12.34 -5.64
C THR A 54 2.79 11.15 -6.51
N ALA A 55 3.05 9.99 -5.90
CA ALA A 55 3.54 8.81 -6.59
C ALA A 55 2.52 8.33 -7.64
N GLY A 56 3.04 8.09 -8.85
CA GLY A 56 2.38 7.34 -9.91
C GLY A 56 2.21 5.86 -9.57
N THR A 57 1.60 5.09 -10.48
CA THR A 57 1.33 3.65 -10.28
C THR A 57 2.57 2.84 -9.87
N ALA A 58 3.69 3.03 -10.56
CA ALA A 58 4.94 2.32 -10.24
C ALA A 58 5.51 2.70 -8.87
N GLY A 59 5.36 3.97 -8.46
CA GLY A 59 5.76 4.43 -7.14
C GLY A 59 4.88 3.84 -6.04
N LEU A 60 3.56 3.80 -6.24
CA LEU A 60 2.64 3.15 -5.30
C LEU A 60 2.93 1.66 -5.15
N GLU A 61 3.25 0.94 -6.24
CA GLU A 61 3.67 -0.46 -6.17
C GLU A 61 4.95 -0.66 -5.36
N SER A 62 5.89 0.29 -5.41
CA SER A 62 7.09 0.27 -4.56
C SER A 62 6.75 0.48 -3.09
N PHE A 63 5.86 1.41 -2.76
CA PHE A 63 5.39 1.60 -1.39
C PHE A 63 4.60 0.40 -0.88
N GLU A 64 3.74 -0.19 -1.69
CA GLU A 64 3.02 -1.42 -1.33
C GLU A 64 3.99 -2.53 -0.96
N LYS A 65 5.03 -2.76 -1.79
CA LYS A 65 6.09 -3.72 -1.47
C LYS A 65 6.82 -3.37 -0.17
N LEU A 66 7.11 -2.10 0.08
CA LEU A 66 7.75 -1.62 1.30
C LEU A 66 6.91 -1.93 2.55
N PHE A 67 5.59 -1.69 2.48
CA PHE A 67 4.66 -2.04 3.54
C PHE A 67 4.26 -3.53 3.52
N GLY A 68 4.79 -4.34 2.62
CA GLY A 68 4.44 -5.76 2.49
C GLY A 68 3.02 -6.03 1.98
N LEU A 69 2.35 -5.03 1.41
CA LEU A 69 1.08 -5.15 0.72
C LEU A 69 1.32 -5.82 -0.64
N ARG A 70 0.63 -6.93 -0.91
CA ARG A 70 0.72 -7.65 -2.20
C ARG A 70 -0.67 -7.83 -2.79
N GLY A 71 -0.77 -7.65 -4.11
CA GLY A 71 -2.00 -7.98 -4.85
C GLY A 71 -3.08 -6.90 -4.87
N HIS A 72 -2.81 -5.68 -4.37
CA HIS A 72 -3.74 -4.55 -4.41
C HIS A 72 -3.80 -3.83 -5.77
N GLY A 73 -3.10 -4.33 -6.79
CA GLY A 73 -3.09 -3.74 -8.13
C GLY A 73 -4.46 -3.71 -8.82
N THR A 74 -5.46 -4.40 -8.28
CA THR A 74 -6.85 -4.39 -8.76
C THR A 74 -7.72 -3.30 -8.12
N LEU A 75 -7.28 -2.69 -7.01
CA LEU A 75 -7.98 -1.58 -6.38
C LEU A 75 -7.88 -0.30 -7.21
N ALA A 76 -8.86 0.59 -7.06
CA ALA A 76 -8.80 1.91 -7.67
C ALA A 76 -7.59 2.68 -7.14
N TYR A 77 -7.02 3.52 -8.00
CA TYR A 77 -5.77 4.21 -7.73
C TYR A 77 -5.81 5.08 -6.47
N ASP A 78 -6.93 5.78 -6.22
CA ASP A 78 -7.09 6.63 -5.05
C ASP A 78 -7.27 5.82 -3.77
N ASP A 79 -7.93 4.66 -3.83
CA ASP A 79 -8.08 3.77 -2.67
C ASP A 79 -6.73 3.20 -2.24
N ARG A 80 -5.89 2.80 -3.21
CA ARG A 80 -4.51 2.35 -2.95
C ARG A 80 -3.72 3.45 -2.25
N ARG A 81 -3.81 4.69 -2.74
CA ARG A 81 -3.14 5.84 -2.13
C ARG A 81 -3.64 6.09 -0.71
N ASN A 82 -4.95 6.11 -0.50
CA ASN A 82 -5.54 6.34 0.82
C ASN A 82 -5.11 5.27 1.82
N MET A 83 -5.13 4.01 1.42
CA MET A 83 -4.65 2.89 2.23
C MET A 83 -3.18 3.09 2.63
N LEU A 84 -2.30 3.41 1.68
CA LEU A 84 -0.88 3.65 1.94
C LEU A 84 -0.64 4.88 2.84
N LEU A 85 -1.42 5.95 2.66
CA LEU A 85 -1.36 7.13 3.53
C LEU A 85 -1.83 6.80 4.94
N SER A 86 -2.89 6.01 5.10
CA SER A 86 -3.36 5.53 6.40
C SER A 86 -2.28 4.71 7.09
N MET A 87 -1.65 3.76 6.39
CA MET A 87 -0.54 2.95 6.90
C MET A 87 0.66 3.80 7.32
N TYR A 88 1.01 4.82 6.54
CA TYR A 88 2.08 5.75 6.88
C TYR A 88 1.73 6.65 8.07
N ALA A 89 0.46 6.99 8.22
CA ALA A 89 -0.06 7.84 9.28
C ALA A 89 -0.29 7.09 10.60
N LEU A 90 -0.20 5.75 10.62
CA LEU A 90 -0.38 4.96 11.84
C LEU A 90 0.60 5.44 12.91
N PRO A 91 0.11 6.07 13.99
CA PRO A 91 0.97 6.47 15.07
C PRO A 91 1.33 5.17 15.79
N GLY A 92 2.60 4.77 15.76
CA GLY A 92 3.09 3.63 16.55
C GLY A 92 2.86 3.78 18.07
N GLU A 93 2.35 4.93 18.51
CA GLU A 93 2.06 5.25 19.91
C GLU A 93 0.55 5.49 20.19
N ASP A 94 -0.32 5.57 19.18
CA ASP A 94 -1.77 5.77 19.41
C ASP A 94 -2.48 4.44 19.62
N SER A 95 -2.51 4.01 20.88
CA SER A 95 -3.19 2.79 21.33
C SER A 95 -4.67 3.02 21.69
N THR A 96 -5.29 4.10 21.22
CA THR A 96 -6.73 4.27 21.40
C THR A 96 -7.51 3.26 20.56
N LYS A 97 -8.73 2.90 20.98
CA LYS A 97 -9.62 2.04 20.20
C LYS A 97 -9.76 2.53 18.74
N GLN A 98 -9.92 3.83 18.55
CA GLN A 98 -10.05 4.42 17.21
C GLN A 98 -8.75 4.28 16.40
N GLY A 99 -7.60 4.56 17.02
CA GLY A 99 -6.29 4.39 16.38
C GLY A 99 -6.05 2.96 15.92
N ILE A 100 -6.35 1.98 16.77
CA ILE A 100 -6.24 0.55 16.41
C ILE A 100 -7.23 0.18 15.31
N THR A 101 -8.49 0.64 15.38
CA THR A 101 -9.48 0.39 14.32
C THR A 101 -9.00 0.95 12.97
N ASP A 102 -8.44 2.16 12.95
CA ASP A 102 -7.93 2.76 11.72
C ASP A 102 -6.65 2.06 11.22
N ALA A 103 -5.85 1.50 12.14
CA ALA A 103 -4.72 0.64 11.81
C ALA A 103 -5.12 -0.66 11.13
N LEU A 104 -6.12 -1.36 11.67
CA LEU A 104 -6.67 -2.57 11.07
C LEU A 104 -7.29 -2.26 9.70
N ARG A 105 -8.01 -1.15 9.56
CA ARG A 105 -8.52 -0.70 8.24
C ARG A 105 -7.40 -0.39 7.25
N GLY A 106 -6.30 0.19 7.72
CA GLY A 106 -5.12 0.49 6.90
C GLY A 106 -4.49 -0.75 6.27
N ILE A 107 -4.54 -1.90 6.96
CA ILE A 107 -4.13 -3.20 6.40
C ILE A 107 -5.25 -3.91 5.62
N GLY A 108 -6.43 -3.28 5.46
CA GLY A 108 -7.58 -3.82 4.76
C GLY A 108 -8.51 -4.69 5.61
N LEU A 109 -8.28 -4.78 6.93
CA LEU A 109 -9.06 -5.61 7.85
C LEU A 109 -10.12 -4.77 8.57
N TYR A 110 -11.39 -5.12 8.35
CA TYR A 110 -12.51 -4.47 9.00
C TYR A 110 -12.94 -5.31 10.19
N ALA A 111 -12.83 -4.72 11.38
CA ALA A 111 -13.08 -5.44 12.62
C ALA A 111 -13.67 -4.54 13.71
N ASP A 112 -14.44 -5.15 14.59
CA ASP A 112 -14.91 -4.57 15.84
C ASP A 112 -14.00 -4.99 17.00
N ILE A 113 -13.68 -4.03 17.87
CA ILE A 113 -12.74 -4.24 18.99
C ILE A 113 -13.49 -4.12 20.32
N GLU A 114 -13.32 -5.12 21.18
CA GLU A 114 -13.80 -5.15 22.56
C GLU A 114 -12.64 -5.39 23.53
N GLU A 115 -12.61 -4.63 24.62
CA GLU A 115 -11.62 -4.80 25.68
C GLU A 115 -12.17 -5.76 26.73
N ASN A 116 -11.38 -6.77 27.11
CA ASN A 116 -11.66 -7.61 28.28
C ASN A 116 -10.60 -7.38 29.36
N PRO A 117 -10.85 -6.45 30.31
CA PRO A 117 -9.90 -6.16 31.38
C PRO A 117 -9.66 -7.34 32.33
N ALA A 118 -10.58 -8.31 32.42
CA ALA A 118 -10.43 -9.46 33.32
C ALA A 118 -9.38 -10.46 32.83
N GLU A 119 -9.19 -10.54 31.51
CA GLU A 119 -8.20 -11.41 30.86
C GLU A 119 -6.99 -10.63 30.33
N GLU A 120 -6.94 -9.31 30.57
CA GLU A 120 -5.89 -8.40 30.09
C GLU A 120 -5.68 -8.51 28.56
N ARG A 121 -6.78 -8.62 27.81
CA ARG A 121 -6.79 -8.99 26.39
C ARG A 121 -7.80 -8.20 25.56
N LEU A 122 -7.48 -7.99 24.28
CA LEU A 122 -8.42 -7.49 23.27
C LEU A 122 -9.13 -8.64 22.55
N TYR A 123 -10.43 -8.49 22.32
CA TYR A 123 -11.16 -9.30 21.35
C TYR A 123 -11.41 -8.48 20.10
N ILE A 124 -11.03 -9.04 18.95
CA ILE A 124 -11.13 -8.38 17.65
C ILE A 124 -11.95 -9.30 16.75
N ALA A 125 -13.19 -8.90 16.48
CA ALA A 125 -14.10 -9.61 15.58
C ALA A 125 -13.90 -9.08 14.16
N CYS A 126 -13.27 -9.87 13.30
CA CYS A 126 -12.93 -9.54 11.93
C CYS A 126 -14.05 -10.00 10.98
N HIS A 127 -14.71 -9.03 10.35
CA HIS A 127 -15.89 -9.25 9.52
C HIS A 127 -15.60 -9.30 8.02
N GLU A 128 -14.57 -8.56 7.60
CA GLU A 128 -14.29 -8.39 6.19
C GLU A 128 -12.81 -8.09 5.97
N TYR A 129 -12.28 -8.57 4.86
CA TYR A 129 -10.92 -8.27 4.44
C TYR A 129 -10.87 -7.84 2.96
N HIS A 130 -10.22 -6.70 2.73
CA HIS A 130 -10.01 -6.11 1.42
C HIS A 130 -8.54 -6.21 1.01
N GLY A 131 -8.21 -7.24 0.24
CA GLY A 131 -6.91 -7.41 -0.39
C GLY A 131 -6.68 -8.86 -0.77
N ARG A 132 -5.42 -9.21 -1.07
CA ARG A 132 -5.07 -10.54 -1.57
C ARG A 132 -4.22 -11.30 -0.55
N PHE A 133 -4.88 -12.06 0.32
CA PHE A 133 -4.21 -13.00 1.23
C PHE A 133 -4.78 -14.40 1.09
N ILE A 134 -3.91 -15.37 1.37
CA ILE A 134 -4.13 -16.79 1.11
C ILE A 134 -4.76 -17.48 2.34
N ASN A 135 -4.61 -16.94 3.57
CA ASN A 135 -5.20 -17.54 4.78
C ASN A 135 -5.31 -16.57 5.97
N HIS A 136 -6.09 -16.97 6.98
CA HIS A 136 -6.27 -16.22 8.24
C HIS A 136 -5.01 -16.07 9.08
N ASN A 137 -4.05 -17.00 9.01
CA ASN A 137 -2.80 -16.89 9.78
C ASN A 137 -1.96 -15.69 9.30
N MET A 138 -1.91 -15.47 7.98
CA MET A 138 -1.23 -14.30 7.40
C MET A 138 -1.93 -12.99 7.80
N LEU A 139 -3.27 -13.01 7.90
CA LEU A 139 -4.05 -11.88 8.40
C LEU A 139 -3.77 -11.60 9.88
N ALA A 140 -3.66 -12.65 10.70
CA ALA A 140 -3.34 -12.50 12.12
C ALA A 140 -1.94 -11.90 12.32
N LEU A 141 -0.92 -12.39 11.61
CA LEU A 141 0.43 -11.83 11.64
C LEU A 141 0.45 -10.35 11.20
N ARG A 142 -0.42 -9.99 10.26
CA ARG A 142 -0.59 -8.61 9.79
C ARG A 142 -1.22 -7.73 10.86
N ALA A 143 -2.29 -8.21 11.49
CA ALA A 143 -2.95 -7.52 12.59
C ALA A 143 -2.00 -7.33 13.78
N GLU A 144 -1.22 -8.35 14.13
CA GLU A 144 -0.17 -8.29 15.16
C GLU A 144 0.82 -7.15 14.89
N SER A 145 1.23 -6.94 13.63
CA SER A 145 2.20 -5.89 13.28
C SER A 145 1.72 -4.45 13.52
N VAL A 146 0.41 -4.25 13.65
CA VAL A 146 -0.19 -2.93 13.94
C VAL A 146 -0.73 -2.82 15.36
N LEU A 147 -0.83 -3.94 16.08
CA LEU A 147 -1.26 -3.95 17.48
C LEU A 147 -0.09 -3.59 18.41
N PRO A 148 -0.38 -3.03 19.60
CA PRO A 148 0.66 -2.81 20.60
C PRO A 148 1.33 -4.13 21.01
N ALA A 149 2.65 -4.20 20.92
CA ALA A 149 3.42 -5.45 21.11
C ALA A 149 3.34 -6.08 22.52
N HIS A 150 2.74 -5.39 23.49
CA HIS A 150 2.60 -5.87 24.88
C HIS A 150 1.15 -6.27 25.22
N LEU A 151 0.24 -6.20 24.24
CA LEU A 151 -1.17 -6.41 24.44
C LEU A 151 -1.60 -7.69 23.75
N ALA A 152 -2.02 -8.66 24.56
CA ALA A 152 -2.57 -9.90 24.04
C ALA A 152 -3.89 -9.61 23.29
N ALA A 153 -4.12 -10.30 22.18
CA ALA A 153 -5.32 -10.14 21.37
C ALA A 153 -5.85 -11.48 20.88
N THR A 154 -7.18 -11.61 20.78
CA THR A 154 -7.83 -12.76 20.14
C THR A 154 -8.60 -12.26 18.93
N LEU A 155 -8.21 -12.75 17.77
CA LEU A 155 -8.84 -12.48 16.49
C LEU A 155 -9.85 -13.58 16.18
N SER A 156 -11.09 -13.19 15.97
CA SER A 156 -12.14 -14.08 15.47
C SER A 156 -12.46 -13.68 14.03
N PHE A 157 -12.29 -14.59 13.08
CA PHE A 157 -12.67 -14.39 11.69
C PHE A 157 -13.97 -15.11 11.41
N ASP A 158 -14.90 -14.45 10.73
CA ASP A 158 -16.21 -15.00 10.33
C ASP A 158 -16.38 -15.10 8.79
N PHE A 159 -15.30 -14.89 8.04
CA PHE A 159 -15.32 -14.86 6.59
C PHE A 159 -14.40 -15.90 5.94
N PHE A 160 -14.79 -16.33 4.74
CA PHE A 160 -14.02 -17.22 3.87
C PHE A 160 -14.04 -16.68 2.44
N THR A 161 -12.87 -16.36 1.88
CA THR A 161 -12.76 -15.77 0.53
C THR A 161 -12.34 -16.80 -0.51
N TRP A 162 -12.58 -16.52 -1.79
CA TRP A 162 -12.10 -17.38 -2.89
C TRP A 162 -10.58 -17.52 -2.92
N ASP A 163 -9.84 -16.44 -2.64
CA ASP A 163 -8.37 -16.50 -2.52
C ASP A 163 -7.93 -17.46 -1.39
N MET A 164 -8.71 -17.56 -0.31
CA MET A 164 -8.45 -18.54 0.76
C MET A 164 -8.73 -19.97 0.30
N ALA A 165 -9.83 -20.19 -0.42
CA ALA A 165 -10.17 -21.49 -0.98
C ALA A 165 -9.10 -21.98 -1.97
N GLU A 166 -8.62 -21.11 -2.86
CA GLU A 166 -7.51 -21.41 -3.77
C GLU A 166 -6.23 -21.78 -3.01
N GLY A 167 -6.00 -21.15 -1.85
CA GLY A 167 -4.86 -21.43 -0.97
C GLY A 167 -4.80 -22.85 -0.41
N TYR A 168 -5.91 -23.59 -0.40
CA TYR A 168 -5.91 -25.00 -0.01
C TYR A 168 -5.40 -25.94 -1.12
N GLU A 169 -5.24 -25.44 -2.35
CA GLU A 169 -4.78 -26.20 -3.52
C GLU A 169 -5.58 -27.50 -3.79
N LEU A 170 -6.83 -27.55 -3.32
CA LEU A 170 -7.73 -28.68 -3.50
C LEU A 170 -8.48 -28.57 -4.83
N SER A 171 -8.62 -29.69 -5.54
CA SER A 171 -9.55 -29.79 -6.66
C SER A 171 -11.00 -29.78 -6.15
N PHE A 172 -11.97 -29.58 -7.05
CA PHE A 172 -13.39 -29.71 -6.72
C PHE A 172 -13.69 -31.07 -6.06
N ASP A 173 -13.19 -32.16 -6.65
CA ASP A 173 -13.29 -33.51 -6.07
C ASP A 173 -12.60 -33.64 -4.70
N GLY A 174 -11.54 -32.87 -4.45
CA GLY A 174 -10.83 -32.84 -3.17
C GLY A 174 -11.60 -32.12 -2.06
N TRP A 175 -12.43 -31.13 -2.42
CA TRP A 175 -13.39 -30.48 -1.52
C TRP A 175 -14.59 -31.38 -1.21
N ASP A 176 -15.01 -32.21 -2.17
CA ASP A 176 -16.11 -33.18 -2.00
C ASP A 176 -15.67 -34.44 -1.24
N TYR A 177 -14.40 -34.85 -1.33
CA TYR A 177 -13.87 -36.08 -0.71
C TYR A 177 -14.14 -36.26 0.80
N PRO A 178 -14.07 -35.21 1.64
CA PRO A 178 -14.43 -35.31 3.06
C PRO A 178 -15.93 -35.35 3.37
N ASP A 179 -16.84 -35.38 2.38
CA ASP A 179 -18.31 -35.34 2.59
C ASP A 179 -18.73 -34.21 3.56
N TYR A 180 -18.13 -33.02 3.43
CA TYR A 180 -18.44 -31.90 4.32
C TYR A 180 -19.94 -31.58 4.28
N THR A 181 -20.55 -31.40 5.47
CA THR A 181 -21.90 -30.85 5.54
C THR A 181 -21.89 -29.37 5.16
N PHE A 182 -23.04 -28.84 4.74
CA PHE A 182 -23.15 -27.41 4.44
C PHE A 182 -22.74 -26.54 5.65
N ASP A 183 -23.12 -26.95 6.86
CA ASP A 183 -22.70 -26.29 8.10
C ASP A 183 -21.16 -26.32 8.30
N GLN A 184 -20.50 -27.41 7.92
CA GLN A 184 -19.03 -27.51 8.01
C GLN A 184 -18.33 -26.62 6.99
N LEU A 185 -18.90 -26.48 5.79
CA LEU A 185 -18.43 -25.55 4.76
C LEU A 185 -18.65 -24.09 5.14
N GLU A 186 -19.78 -23.77 5.77
CA GLU A 186 -20.07 -22.42 6.25
C GLU A 186 -19.15 -22.02 7.41
N ASN A 187 -18.82 -22.97 8.28
CA ASN A 187 -17.90 -22.77 9.40
C ASN A 187 -16.41 -22.87 9.02
N LEU A 188 -16.05 -23.18 7.78
CA LEU A 188 -14.65 -23.26 7.32
C LEU A 188 -13.94 -21.90 7.37
N GLY A 189 -14.70 -20.80 7.30
CA GLY A 189 -14.23 -19.43 7.52
C GLY A 189 -14.06 -19.05 8.99
N ASN A 190 -14.77 -19.75 9.88
CA ASN A 190 -14.80 -19.43 11.30
C ASN A 190 -13.52 -19.89 11.97
N ARG A 191 -12.66 -18.92 12.32
CA ARG A 191 -11.36 -19.22 12.89
C ARG A 191 -11.01 -18.25 13.99
N ILE A 192 -10.58 -18.80 15.12
CA ILE A 192 -10.06 -18.02 16.24
C ILE A 192 -8.55 -18.18 16.26
N ILE A 193 -7.84 -17.06 16.34
CA ILE A 193 -6.38 -17.01 16.44
C ILE A 193 -6.02 -16.12 17.62
N GLU A 194 -5.20 -16.65 18.52
CA GLU A 194 -4.68 -15.91 19.66
C GLU A 194 -3.30 -15.33 19.30
N ILE A 195 -3.13 -14.07 19.64
CA ILE A 195 -1.87 -13.32 19.61
C ILE A 195 -1.44 -13.15 21.08
N GLU A 196 -0.18 -13.46 21.35
CA GLU A 196 0.49 -13.32 22.66
C GLU A 196 1.45 -12.13 22.67
#